data_AF-A0A1V6SL49-F1
#
_entry.id   AF-A0A1V6SL49-F1
#
_cell.length_a   1.000
_cell.length_b   1.000
_cell.length_c   1.000
_cell.angle_alpha   90.00
_cell.angle_beta   90.00
_cell.angle_gamma   90.00
#
_symmetry.space_group_name_H-M   'P 1'
#
loop_
_entity.id
_entity.type
_entity.pdbx_description
1 polymer ?
#
loop_
_entity_poly.entity_id
_entity_poly.type
_entity_poly.pdbx_seq_one_letter_code
_entity_poly.pdbx_strand_id
1 'polypeptide(L)'
;MASGLLKPLAVFCSQSQSQRYIKAVRNLGDSWRSLAEKAFSESEKVSVLVETNFDFVLKITNILEEQRQSEPTIVEMSAHEPSTSRLTVSSEPSLSTKSFATPLSTGPSTSKEPPRHYRIFADYGTDFIWRDPDDLRPEEGDCMLEAEEVLSTFPSSVLELFNTWVDTYTDNFSERRDKTQNYYADVFLTASEEVAWNVAGFLLAWRITLAPQVGRIEFSAGCSKYILEKGKETNVTVQFLQDQVDILAKGKPVT
;
A
#
# COMPACT_ATOMS: atom_id res chain seq x y z
N MET A 1 -4.26 -24.49 -11.08
CA MET A 1 -3.25 -24.15 -10.04
C MET A 1 -3.62 -22.87 -9.28
N ALA A 2 -4.76 -22.23 -9.61
CA ALA A 2 -5.11 -20.91 -9.08
C ALA A 2 -5.63 -20.82 -7.62
N SER A 3 -6.05 -21.90 -6.95
CA SER A 3 -6.47 -21.82 -5.53
C SER A 3 -5.32 -21.44 -4.58
N GLY A 4 -4.07 -21.65 -5.01
CA GLY A 4 -2.87 -21.29 -4.25
C GLY A 4 -2.59 -19.79 -4.23
N LEU A 5 -2.98 -19.04 -5.26
CA LEU A 5 -2.59 -17.64 -5.46
C LEU A 5 -3.13 -16.71 -4.35
N LEU A 6 -4.25 -17.09 -3.73
CA LEU A 6 -4.87 -16.34 -2.63
C LEU A 6 -4.30 -16.66 -1.25
N LYS A 7 -3.45 -17.69 -1.13
CA LYS A 7 -2.87 -18.07 0.17
C LYS A 7 -2.14 -16.93 0.87
N PRO A 8 -1.34 -16.07 0.19
CA PRO A 8 -0.71 -14.93 0.84
C PRO A 8 -1.71 -13.95 1.43
N LEU A 9 -2.81 -13.67 0.73
CA LEU A 9 -3.89 -12.82 1.23
C LEU A 9 -4.59 -13.47 2.42
N ALA A 10 -4.85 -14.79 2.38
CA ALA A 10 -5.43 -15.51 3.50
C ALA A 10 -4.52 -15.48 4.74
N VAL A 11 -3.21 -15.63 4.55
CA VAL A 11 -2.20 -15.53 5.61
C VAL A 11 -2.18 -14.12 6.20
N PHE A 12 -2.08 -13.09 5.35
CA PHE A 12 -2.18 -11.69 5.76
C PHE A 12 -3.46 -11.43 6.57
N CYS A 13 -4.59 -11.96 6.10
CA CYS A 13 -5.83 -11.84 6.83
C CYS A 13 -5.79 -12.59 8.15
N SER A 14 -5.26 -13.80 8.24
CA SER A 14 -5.19 -14.55 9.50
C SER A 14 -4.18 -14.02 10.53
N GLN A 15 -3.17 -13.25 10.09
CA GLN A 15 -2.05 -12.89 10.94
C GLN A 15 -2.42 -11.77 11.93
N SER A 16 -2.08 -11.98 13.20
CA SER A 16 -2.44 -11.07 14.31
C SER A 16 -1.93 -9.64 14.10
N GLN A 17 -0.67 -9.50 13.68
CA GLN A 17 -0.04 -8.20 13.42
C GLN A 17 -0.74 -7.44 12.28
N SER A 18 -1.33 -8.17 11.33
CA SER A 18 -1.95 -7.60 10.13
C SER A 18 -3.39 -7.13 10.32
N GLN A 19 -4.06 -7.54 11.40
CA GLN A 19 -5.47 -7.18 11.67
C GLN A 19 -5.72 -5.66 11.62
N ARG A 20 -4.76 -4.88 12.09
CA ARG A 20 -4.84 -3.41 12.13
C ARG A 20 -4.99 -2.78 10.75
N TYR A 21 -4.52 -3.44 9.69
CA TYR A 21 -4.63 -2.95 8.32
C TYR A 21 -5.98 -3.27 7.69
N ILE A 22 -6.72 -4.24 8.22
CA ILE A 22 -7.88 -4.83 7.57
C ILE A 22 -9.15 -4.19 8.10
N LYS A 23 -9.98 -3.72 7.17
CA LYS A 23 -11.32 -3.20 7.46
C LYS A 23 -12.39 -4.26 7.19
N ALA A 24 -12.35 -4.87 6.02
CA ALA A 24 -13.27 -5.93 5.62
C ALA A 24 -12.64 -6.83 4.57
N VAL A 25 -13.09 -8.08 4.50
CA VAL A 25 -12.64 -9.06 3.50
C VAL A 25 -13.84 -9.88 3.06
N ARG A 26 -13.93 -10.19 1.76
CA ARG A 26 -15.01 -11.01 1.21
C ARG A 26 -14.47 -12.09 0.27
N ASN A 27 -15.11 -13.26 0.30
CA ASN A 27 -14.84 -14.41 -0.56
C ASN A 27 -13.40 -14.94 -0.56
N LEU A 28 -12.65 -14.70 0.54
CA LEU A 28 -11.28 -15.21 0.71
C LEU A 28 -11.28 -16.64 1.31
N GLY A 29 -12.14 -17.52 0.77
CA GLY A 29 -12.34 -18.90 1.21
C GLY A 29 -12.84 -19.05 2.65
N ASP A 30 -13.06 -20.31 3.08
CA ASP A 30 -13.68 -20.66 4.37
C ASP A 30 -12.83 -20.30 5.61
N SER A 31 -11.64 -19.74 5.41
CA SER A 31 -10.67 -19.46 6.49
C SER A 31 -10.79 -18.06 7.10
N TRP A 32 -11.66 -17.19 6.57
CA TRP A 32 -11.82 -15.83 7.09
C TRP A 32 -13.19 -15.61 7.72
N ARG A 33 -13.21 -15.19 8.99
CA ARG A 33 -14.43 -15.08 9.82
C ARG A 33 -15.45 -14.15 9.16
N SER A 34 -16.61 -14.72 8.85
CA SER A 34 -17.84 -14.03 8.47
C SER A 34 -18.10 -12.83 9.38
N LEU A 35 -17.94 -11.62 8.83
CA LEU A 35 -18.50 -10.39 9.37
C LEU A 35 -19.43 -9.81 8.31
N ALA A 36 -20.73 -10.00 8.55
CA ALA A 36 -21.88 -9.53 7.78
C ALA A 36 -22.05 -10.14 6.38
N GLU A 37 -22.79 -11.26 6.32
CA GLU A 37 -23.41 -11.77 5.10
C GLU A 37 -24.46 -10.78 4.59
N LYS A 38 -24.02 -9.84 3.74
CA LYS A 38 -24.90 -9.12 2.83
C LYS A 38 -25.16 -10.02 1.62
N ALA A 39 -26.42 -10.14 1.19
CA ALA A 39 -26.77 -10.95 0.03
C ALA A 39 -26.01 -10.47 -1.22
N PHE A 40 -25.24 -11.39 -1.83
CA PHE A 40 -24.33 -11.10 -2.94
C PHE A 40 -25.03 -11.14 -4.30
N SER A 41 -24.60 -10.26 -5.20
CA SER A 41 -24.84 -10.39 -6.64
C SER A 41 -23.97 -11.51 -7.24
N GLU A 42 -24.35 -12.10 -8.38
CA GLU A 42 -23.56 -13.18 -9.01
C GLU A 42 -22.12 -12.75 -9.36
N SER A 43 -21.91 -11.48 -9.71
CA SER A 43 -20.58 -10.92 -9.98
C SER A 43 -19.69 -10.85 -8.74
N GLU A 44 -20.26 -10.70 -7.55
CA GLU A 44 -19.48 -10.62 -6.30
C GLU A 44 -19.03 -12.00 -5.82
N LYS A 45 -19.73 -13.08 -6.21
CA LYS A 45 -19.39 -14.45 -5.81
C LYS A 45 -18.07 -14.97 -6.39
N VAL A 46 -17.58 -14.34 -7.46
CA VAL A 46 -16.36 -14.77 -8.18
C VAL A 46 -15.18 -13.82 -7.91
N SER A 47 -15.37 -12.83 -7.03
CA SER A 47 -14.34 -11.84 -6.70
C SER A 47 -13.96 -11.91 -5.22
N VAL A 48 -12.66 -11.88 -4.95
CA VAL A 48 -12.09 -11.60 -3.63
C VAL A 48 -12.00 -10.11 -3.45
N LEU A 49 -12.40 -9.62 -2.27
CA LEU A 49 -12.31 -8.20 -1.90
C LEU A 49 -11.54 -8.08 -0.59
N VAL A 50 -10.58 -7.16 -0.53
CA VAL A 50 -9.89 -6.75 0.69
C VAL A 50 -10.00 -5.22 0.80
N GLU A 51 -10.70 -4.76 1.82
CA GLU A 51 -10.81 -3.35 2.20
C GLU A 51 -9.88 -3.09 3.39
N THR A 52 -9.11 -2.00 3.35
CA THR A 52 -8.13 -1.66 4.40
C THR A 52 -8.56 -0.44 5.22
N ASN A 53 -7.93 -0.27 6.40
CA ASN A 53 -8.14 0.89 7.27
C ASN A 53 -7.42 2.17 6.77
N PHE A 54 -6.58 2.04 5.74
CA PHE A 54 -5.94 3.15 5.02
C PHE A 54 -6.64 3.45 3.68
N ASP A 55 -7.97 3.27 3.66
CA ASP A 55 -8.90 3.62 2.57
C ASP A 55 -8.66 2.93 1.20
N PHE A 56 -7.83 1.90 1.18
CA PHE A 56 -7.50 1.13 0.00
C PHE A 56 -8.43 -0.08 -0.16
N VAL A 57 -8.78 -0.39 -1.40
CA VAL A 57 -9.58 -1.57 -1.76
C VAL A 57 -8.88 -2.32 -2.88
N LEU A 58 -8.59 -3.60 -2.62
CA LEU A 58 -8.13 -4.57 -3.59
C LEU A 58 -9.29 -5.50 -3.95
N LYS A 59 -9.58 -5.63 -5.25
CA LYS A 59 -10.52 -6.60 -5.76
C LYS A 59 -9.84 -7.48 -6.81
N ILE A 60 -9.94 -8.79 -6.66
CA ILE A 60 -9.40 -9.74 -7.63
C ILE A 60 -10.54 -10.63 -8.11
N THR A 61 -10.73 -10.71 -9.42
CA THR A 61 -11.81 -11.47 -10.08
C THR A 61 -11.21 -12.62 -10.90
N ASN A 62 -11.97 -13.69 -11.09
CA ASN A 62 -11.60 -14.84 -11.93
C ASN A 62 -10.35 -15.60 -11.44
N ILE A 63 -10.32 -15.92 -10.14
CA ILE A 63 -9.22 -16.70 -9.52
C ILE A 63 -9.59 -18.18 -9.36
N LEU A 64 -10.87 -18.53 -9.41
CA LEU A 64 -11.35 -19.91 -9.29
C LEU A 64 -11.40 -20.57 -10.67
N GLU A 65 -10.24 -21.06 -11.12
CA GLU A 65 -10.06 -21.76 -12.40
C GLU A 65 -10.91 -23.02 -12.57
N GLU A 66 -11.52 -23.56 -11.50
CA GLU A 66 -12.19 -24.86 -11.56
C GLU A 66 -13.45 -24.89 -12.44
N GLN A 67 -13.98 -23.74 -12.89
CA GLN A 67 -15.14 -23.72 -13.79
C GLN A 67 -15.06 -22.85 -15.05
N ARG A 68 -14.03 -22.01 -15.25
CA ARG A 68 -13.96 -21.13 -16.44
C ARG A 68 -12.54 -20.94 -16.97
N GLN A 69 -12.15 -21.80 -17.92
CA GLN A 69 -10.87 -21.74 -18.62
C GLN A 69 -10.74 -20.57 -19.62
N SER A 70 -11.59 -19.54 -19.57
CA SER A 70 -11.73 -18.57 -20.67
C SER A 70 -11.54 -17.11 -20.30
N GLU A 71 -11.56 -16.75 -19.02
CA GLU A 71 -11.43 -15.34 -18.60
C GLU A 71 -10.13 -15.13 -17.81
N PRO A 72 -9.34 -14.09 -18.14
CA PRO A 72 -8.13 -13.79 -17.40
C PRO A 72 -8.48 -13.32 -15.97
N THR A 73 -7.56 -13.57 -15.03
CA THR A 73 -7.61 -12.93 -13.71
C THR A 73 -7.48 -11.43 -13.87
N ILE A 74 -8.36 -10.67 -13.21
CA ILE A 74 -8.37 -9.22 -13.25
C ILE A 74 -8.19 -8.68 -11.85
N VAL A 75 -7.26 -7.76 -11.68
CA VAL A 75 -7.04 -7.03 -10.43
C VAL A 75 -7.49 -5.59 -10.61
N GLU A 76 -8.38 -5.15 -9.74
CA GLU A 76 -8.87 -3.78 -9.65
C GLU A 76 -8.44 -3.20 -8.30
N MET A 77 -7.97 -1.96 -8.32
CA MET A 77 -7.55 -1.24 -7.13
C MET A 77 -8.17 0.14 -7.10
N SER A 78 -8.61 0.56 -5.92
CA SER A 78 -9.15 1.89 -5.71
C SER A 78 -8.74 2.41 -4.35
N ALA A 79 -8.45 3.71 -4.28
CA ALA A 79 -8.41 4.46 -3.05
C ALA A 79 -9.68 5.30 -2.97
N HIS A 80 -10.30 5.40 -1.80
CA HIS A 80 -11.35 6.40 -1.63
C HIS A 80 -10.70 7.79 -1.66
N GLU A 81 -11.11 8.65 -2.60
CA GLU A 81 -10.60 10.00 -2.61
C GLU A 81 -10.90 10.67 -1.26
N PRO A 82 -9.93 11.37 -0.65
CA PRO A 82 -10.25 12.24 0.46
C PRO A 82 -11.28 13.21 -0.07
N SER A 83 -12.47 13.22 0.54
CA SER A 83 -13.43 14.28 0.34
C SER A 83 -12.75 15.54 0.81
N THR A 84 -12.06 16.23 -0.10
CA THR A 84 -11.65 17.60 0.10
C THR A 84 -12.96 18.32 0.28
N SER A 85 -13.25 18.63 1.55
CA SER A 85 -14.33 19.52 1.92
C SER A 85 -14.15 20.74 1.05
N ARG A 86 -14.99 20.85 0.02
CA ARG A 86 -15.19 22.07 -0.73
C ARG A 86 -15.67 23.04 0.33
N LEU A 87 -14.72 23.79 0.90
CA LEU A 87 -14.99 25.00 1.65
C LEU A 87 -15.70 25.93 0.67
N THR A 88 -17.01 25.74 0.61
CA THR A 88 -17.93 26.65 0.00
C THR A 88 -17.86 27.84 0.92
N VAL A 89 -17.05 28.83 0.53
CA VAL A 89 -17.00 30.14 1.16
C VAL A 89 -18.41 30.70 1.07
N SER A 90 -19.19 30.44 2.12
CA SER A 90 -20.47 31.11 2.32
C SER A 90 -20.13 32.57 2.58
N SER A 91 -20.40 33.38 1.58
CA SER A 91 -20.26 34.82 1.62
C SER A 91 -21.35 35.39 2.52
N GLU A 92 -20.99 36.16 3.54
CA GLU A 92 -21.85 37.20 4.08
C GLU A 92 -21.05 38.47 4.42
N PRO A 93 -21.68 39.66 4.35
CA PRO A 93 -20.99 40.93 4.15
C PRO A 93 -20.98 41.81 5.40
N SER A 94 -19.85 42.49 5.70
CA SER A 94 -19.89 43.72 6.52
C SER A 94 -18.59 44.55 6.48
N LEU A 95 -18.68 45.68 5.76
CA LEU A 95 -18.21 47.04 6.07
C LEU A 95 -16.78 47.31 6.64
N SER A 96 -15.92 47.70 5.69
CA SER A 96 -15.07 48.92 5.66
C SER A 96 -14.04 49.20 6.77
N THR A 97 -12.75 49.19 6.39
CA THR A 97 -11.77 50.27 6.63
C THR A 97 -10.71 50.27 5.51
N LYS A 98 -10.29 51.46 5.08
CA LYS A 98 -9.50 51.78 3.86
C LYS A 98 -8.00 51.46 3.96
N SER A 99 -7.37 51.45 2.76
CA SER A 99 -5.93 51.63 2.42
C SER A 99 -5.05 50.37 2.42
N PHE A 100 -4.20 50.05 1.44
CA PHE A 100 -3.59 50.77 0.30
C PHE A 100 -3.46 49.79 -0.90
N ALA A 101 -3.53 50.30 -2.13
CA ALA A 101 -3.42 49.50 -3.35
C ALA A 101 -1.95 49.21 -3.75
N THR A 102 -1.66 47.98 -4.13
CA THR A 102 -0.66 47.64 -5.16
C THR A 102 -1.11 46.35 -5.86
N PRO A 103 -1.31 46.32 -7.19
CA PRO A 103 -1.79 45.14 -7.88
C PRO A 103 -0.60 44.29 -8.34
N LEU A 104 -0.38 43.12 -7.74
CA LEU A 104 0.32 42.04 -8.44
C LEU A 104 -0.69 40.94 -8.76
N SER A 105 -1.12 40.98 -10.02
CA SER A 105 -1.70 39.86 -10.71
C SER A 105 -0.73 38.68 -10.63
N THR A 106 -1.12 37.63 -9.90
CA THR A 106 -0.70 36.27 -10.21
C THR A 106 -1.92 35.41 -9.95
N GLY A 107 -2.63 35.03 -11.02
CA GLY A 107 -3.69 34.03 -10.93
C GLY A 107 -3.16 32.72 -10.35
N PRO A 108 -4.03 31.78 -9.95
CA PRO A 108 -3.60 30.47 -9.51
C PRO A 108 -2.86 29.79 -10.68
N SER A 109 -1.53 29.78 -10.61
CA SER A 109 -0.69 29.01 -11.52
C SER A 109 -0.94 27.54 -11.20
N THR A 110 -1.90 26.94 -11.90
CA THR A 110 -2.06 25.49 -11.94
C THR A 110 -0.97 24.91 -12.84
N SER A 111 0.30 25.09 -12.49
CA SER A 111 1.33 24.17 -12.97
C SER A 111 1.15 22.90 -12.15
N LYS A 112 0.43 21.91 -12.69
CA LYS A 112 0.45 20.56 -12.11
C LYS A 112 1.91 20.10 -12.22
N GLU A 113 2.62 20.09 -11.09
CA GLU A 113 3.96 19.51 -11.06
C GLU A 113 3.91 18.09 -11.63
N PRO A 114 4.97 17.66 -12.34
CA PRO A 114 5.01 16.30 -12.86
C PRO A 114 4.90 15.30 -11.69
N PRO A 115 4.18 14.18 -11.89
CA PRO A 115 4.11 13.12 -10.90
C PRO A 115 5.52 12.66 -10.52
N ARG A 116 5.72 12.41 -9.23
CA ARG A 116 7.00 12.01 -8.66
C ARG A 116 7.12 10.50 -8.52
N HIS A 117 8.35 10.00 -8.51
CA HIS A 117 8.68 8.58 -8.44
C HIS A 117 9.39 8.26 -7.12
N TYR A 118 9.03 7.12 -6.53
CA TYR A 118 9.54 6.72 -5.22
C TYR A 118 9.98 5.26 -5.21
N ARG A 119 10.74 4.91 -4.18
CA ARG A 119 11.11 3.54 -3.82
C ARG A 119 10.66 3.28 -2.39
N ILE A 120 10.09 2.11 -2.14
CA ILE A 120 9.69 1.66 -0.82
C ILE A 120 10.35 0.31 -0.56
N PHE A 121 11.20 0.24 0.44
CA PHE A 121 11.93 -0.97 0.82
C PHE A 121 12.31 -0.91 2.29
N ALA A 122 12.54 -2.08 2.91
CA ALA A 122 13.01 -2.10 4.28
C ALA A 122 14.50 -1.76 4.35
N ASP A 123 14.82 -0.70 5.09
CA ASP A 123 16.20 -0.31 5.36
C ASP A 123 16.38 0.04 6.83
N TYR A 124 16.93 -0.91 7.59
CA TYR A 124 17.08 -0.74 9.03
C TYR A 124 18.06 0.40 9.35
N GLY A 125 17.61 1.35 10.16
CA GLY A 125 18.40 2.50 10.57
C GLY A 125 18.28 3.73 9.66
N THR A 126 17.40 3.68 8.65
CA THR A 126 17.03 4.80 7.79
C THR A 126 15.52 4.79 7.49
N ASP A 127 15.04 5.73 6.67
CA ASP A 127 13.65 5.77 6.22
C ASP A 127 13.33 4.64 5.24
N PHE A 128 12.05 4.28 5.13
CA PHE A 128 11.61 3.21 4.23
C PHE A 128 11.05 3.74 2.91
N ILE A 129 10.93 5.06 2.77
CA ILE A 129 10.47 5.72 1.54
C ILE A 129 11.52 6.69 1.02
N TRP A 130 11.86 6.52 -0.25
CA TRP A 130 12.94 7.24 -0.89
C TRP A 130 12.47 7.81 -2.21
N ARG A 131 12.99 8.97 -2.61
CA ARG A 131 12.91 9.45 -3.98
C ARG A 131 13.63 8.46 -4.91
N ASP A 132 13.09 8.27 -6.09
CA ASP A 132 13.82 7.63 -7.17
C ASP A 132 15.05 8.50 -7.54
N PRO A 133 16.28 7.97 -7.65
CA PRO A 133 17.47 8.77 -7.93
C PRO A 133 17.37 9.50 -9.26
N ASP A 134 16.68 8.91 -10.23
CA ASP A 134 16.47 9.49 -11.55
C ASP A 134 15.39 10.60 -11.54
N ASP A 135 14.68 10.77 -10.42
CA ASP A 135 13.64 11.78 -10.21
C ASP A 135 14.07 12.89 -9.22
N LEU A 136 15.34 12.92 -8.82
CA LEU A 136 15.90 13.99 -7.99
C LEU A 136 16.04 15.30 -8.78
N ARG A 137 15.51 16.38 -8.23
CA ARG A 137 15.72 17.73 -8.77
C ARG A 137 17.07 18.28 -8.28
N PRO A 138 17.72 19.19 -9.03
CA PRO A 138 19.02 19.77 -8.63
C PRO A 138 19.00 20.47 -7.27
N GLU A 139 17.85 20.97 -6.84
CA GLU A 139 17.61 21.60 -5.53
C GLU A 139 17.37 20.60 -4.39
N GLU A 140 17.09 19.34 -4.69
CA GLU A 140 16.86 18.28 -3.69
C GLU A 140 18.21 17.67 -3.28
N GLY A 141 18.49 17.66 -1.98
CA GLY A 141 19.82 17.28 -1.46
C GLY A 141 20.04 15.76 -1.36
N ASP A 142 19.01 15.02 -0.97
CA ASP A 142 19.06 13.56 -0.79
C ASP A 142 17.79 12.90 -1.32
N CYS A 143 17.90 11.63 -1.68
CA CYS A 143 16.79 10.75 -1.99
C CYS A 143 16.10 10.16 -0.77
N MET A 144 16.70 10.20 0.42
CA MET A 144 16.01 9.78 1.65
C MET A 144 14.94 10.82 2.02
N LEU A 145 13.72 10.35 2.33
CA LEU A 145 12.59 11.21 2.67
C LEU A 145 11.94 10.73 3.97
N GLU A 146 11.65 11.68 4.84
CA GLU A 146 10.78 11.42 5.99
C GLU A 146 9.39 11.03 5.48
N ALA A 147 8.77 10.01 6.09
CA ALA A 147 7.47 9.51 5.66
C ALA A 147 6.40 10.62 5.68
N GLU A 148 6.47 11.52 6.66
CA GLU A 148 5.60 12.67 6.84
C GLU A 148 5.64 13.62 5.62
N GLU A 149 6.81 13.82 5.00
CA GLU A 149 6.96 14.70 3.84
C GLU A 149 6.12 14.19 2.67
N VAL A 150 6.14 12.88 2.45
CA VAL A 150 5.44 12.25 1.32
C VAL A 150 3.96 12.01 1.63
N LEU A 151 3.66 11.58 2.86
CA LEU A 151 2.36 11.05 3.24
C LEU A 151 1.42 12.08 3.88
N SER A 152 1.87 13.30 4.17
CA SER A 152 1.05 14.38 4.76
C SER A 152 -0.20 14.76 3.94
N THR A 153 -0.18 14.49 2.64
CA THR A 153 -1.31 14.77 1.72
C THR A 153 -2.35 13.65 1.70
N PHE A 154 -2.07 12.52 2.35
CA PHE A 154 -2.96 11.37 2.47
C PHE A 154 -3.79 11.47 3.76
N PRO A 155 -4.88 10.70 3.90
CA PRO A 155 -5.55 10.53 5.19
C PRO A 155 -4.57 10.06 6.25
N SER A 156 -4.71 10.54 7.49
CA SER A 156 -3.75 10.28 8.57
C SER A 156 -3.52 8.79 8.82
N SER A 157 -4.53 7.95 8.58
CA SER A 157 -4.42 6.49 8.70
C SER A 157 -3.39 5.87 7.76
N VAL A 158 -3.08 6.50 6.61
CA VAL A 158 -2.02 6.03 5.71
C VAL A 158 -0.66 6.18 6.37
N LEU A 159 -0.35 7.37 6.92
CA LEU A 159 0.90 7.61 7.63
C LEU A 159 1.01 6.76 8.90
N GLU A 160 -0.05 6.72 9.72
CA GLU A 160 -0.06 5.93 10.96
C GLU A 160 0.20 4.44 10.70
N LEU A 161 -0.45 3.86 9.68
CA LEU A 161 -0.28 2.46 9.32
C LEU A 161 1.03 2.21 8.56
N PHE A 162 1.55 3.18 7.83
CA PHE A 162 2.90 3.11 7.26
C PHE A 162 3.97 3.07 8.35
N ASN A 163 3.93 3.99 9.31
CA ASN A 163 4.88 4.01 10.43
C ASN A 163 4.79 2.73 11.25
N THR A 164 3.58 2.22 11.47
CA THR A 164 3.38 0.92 12.12
C THR A 164 4.03 -0.26 11.34
N TRP A 165 3.98 -0.21 10.01
CA TRP A 165 4.61 -1.21 9.15
C TRP A 165 6.14 -1.15 9.24
N VAL A 166 6.71 0.06 9.29
CA VAL A 166 8.13 0.32 9.53
C VAL A 166 8.57 -0.16 10.93
N ASP A 167 7.82 0.21 11.96
CA ASP A 167 8.09 -0.17 13.36
C ASP A 167 8.12 -1.69 13.51
N THR A 168 7.17 -2.40 12.88
CA THR A 168 7.11 -3.86 12.93
C THR A 168 8.40 -4.51 12.39
N TYR A 169 8.97 -3.97 11.31
CA TYR A 169 10.24 -4.47 10.78
C TYR A 169 11.40 -4.11 11.71
N THR A 170 11.44 -2.86 12.17
CA THR A 170 12.51 -2.32 13.02
C THR A 170 12.61 -3.05 14.35
N ASP A 171 11.48 -3.32 15.00
CA ASP A 171 11.39 -4.07 16.24
C ASP A 171 11.90 -5.51 16.04
N ASN A 172 11.40 -6.18 15.01
CA ASN A 172 11.82 -7.54 14.67
C ASN A 172 13.32 -7.63 14.34
N PHE A 173 13.84 -6.68 13.57
CA PHE A 173 15.26 -6.60 13.26
C PHE A 173 16.08 -6.38 14.53
N SER A 174 15.68 -5.43 15.37
CA SER A 174 16.35 -5.16 16.64
C SER A 174 16.37 -6.39 17.54
N GLU A 175 15.23 -7.06 17.70
CA GLU A 175 15.12 -8.22 18.57
C GLU A 175 15.91 -9.42 18.09
N ARG A 176 15.92 -9.67 16.77
CA ARG A 176 16.47 -10.92 16.23
C ARG A 176 17.88 -10.81 15.71
N ARG A 177 18.32 -9.62 15.31
CA ARG A 177 19.66 -9.40 14.74
C ARG A 177 20.50 -8.50 15.64
N ASP A 178 19.98 -7.35 16.04
CA ASP A 178 20.79 -6.37 16.77
C ASP A 178 21.08 -6.83 18.21
N LYS A 179 20.06 -7.19 18.98
CA LYS A 179 20.22 -7.67 20.36
C LYS A 179 20.95 -9.01 20.46
N THR A 180 20.83 -9.87 19.44
CA THR A 180 21.47 -11.19 19.40
C THR A 180 22.84 -11.16 18.74
N GLN A 181 23.18 -10.06 18.05
CA GLN A 181 24.34 -9.93 17.15
C GLN A 181 24.36 -10.96 16.00
N ASN A 182 23.23 -11.58 15.68
CA ASN A 182 23.10 -12.52 14.57
C ASN A 182 22.49 -11.83 13.33
N TYR A 183 23.30 -11.06 12.61
CA TYR A 183 22.85 -10.32 11.42
C TYR A 183 22.46 -11.22 10.22
N TYR A 184 22.75 -12.52 10.29
CA TYR A 184 22.31 -13.51 9.30
C TYR A 184 20.94 -14.13 9.62
N ALA A 185 20.41 -13.94 10.82
CA ALA A 185 19.09 -14.45 11.19
C ALA A 185 18.01 -13.82 10.32
N ASP A 186 16.92 -14.52 10.05
CA ASP A 186 15.78 -13.87 9.39
C ASP A 186 15.14 -12.80 10.28
N VAL A 187 14.69 -11.69 9.68
CA VAL A 187 13.99 -10.61 10.40
C VAL A 187 12.64 -11.09 10.95
N PHE A 188 11.90 -11.90 10.20
CA PHE A 188 10.66 -12.51 10.70
C PHE A 188 10.93 -13.94 11.15
N LEU A 189 10.30 -14.38 12.24
CA LEU A 189 10.49 -15.74 12.78
C LEU A 189 9.88 -16.80 11.85
N THR A 190 8.74 -16.48 11.23
CA THR A 190 8.02 -17.41 10.34
C THR A 190 7.81 -16.85 8.95
N ALA A 191 7.64 -17.74 7.96
CA ALA A 191 7.27 -17.34 6.60
C ALA A 191 5.91 -16.62 6.57
N SER A 192 4.97 -17.03 7.44
CA SER A 192 3.66 -16.38 7.54
C SER A 192 3.74 -14.93 8.01
N GLU A 193 4.61 -14.64 8.99
CA GLU A 193 4.86 -13.26 9.45
C GLU A 193 5.47 -12.41 8.33
N GLU A 194 6.49 -12.94 7.64
CA GLU A 194 7.14 -12.23 6.53
C GLU A 194 6.14 -11.93 5.41
N VAL A 195 5.36 -12.93 4.99
CA VAL A 195 4.37 -12.79 3.92
C VAL A 195 3.27 -11.81 4.33
N ALA A 196 2.81 -11.86 5.58
CA ALA A 196 1.82 -10.90 6.07
C ALA A 196 2.38 -9.47 6.07
N TRP A 197 3.64 -9.28 6.49
CA TRP A 197 4.30 -7.98 6.47
C TRP A 197 4.55 -7.47 5.02
N ASN A 198 4.97 -8.35 4.10
CA ASN A 198 5.15 -8.02 2.69
C ASN A 198 3.83 -7.61 2.04
N VAL A 199 2.74 -8.35 2.30
CA VAL A 199 1.40 -8.02 1.78
C VAL A 199 0.93 -6.67 2.33
N ALA A 200 1.12 -6.39 3.62
CA ALA A 200 0.77 -5.09 4.19
C ALA A 200 1.50 -3.93 3.47
N GLY A 201 2.82 -4.07 3.31
CA GLY A 201 3.66 -3.09 2.61
C GLY A 201 3.25 -2.91 1.14
N PHE A 202 2.93 -4.00 0.44
CA PHE A 202 2.48 -3.97 -0.94
C PHE A 202 1.15 -3.22 -1.11
N LEU A 203 0.18 -3.44 -0.20
CA LEU A 203 -1.09 -2.73 -0.22
C LEU A 203 -0.92 -1.23 0.11
N LEU A 204 -0.04 -0.88 1.06
CA LEU A 204 0.33 0.51 1.36
C LEU A 204 1.01 1.18 0.15
N ALA A 205 1.94 0.49 -0.51
CA ALA A 205 2.63 1.00 -1.68
C ALA A 205 1.66 1.25 -2.85
N TRP A 206 0.69 0.35 -3.07
CA TRP A 206 -0.37 0.61 -4.05
C TRP A 206 -1.26 1.79 -3.68
N ARG A 207 -1.63 1.90 -2.40
CA ARG A 207 -2.39 3.05 -1.91
C ARG A 207 -1.70 4.38 -2.22
N ILE A 208 -0.38 4.44 -2.04
CA ILE A 208 0.43 5.61 -2.34
C ILE A 208 0.51 5.83 -3.86
N THR A 209 0.73 4.77 -4.63
CA THR A 209 0.81 4.79 -6.10
C THR A 209 -0.44 5.38 -6.75
N LEU A 210 -1.63 5.12 -6.18
CA LEU A 210 -2.89 5.63 -6.73
C LEU A 210 -3.07 7.16 -6.60
N ALA A 211 -2.28 7.84 -5.77
CA ALA A 211 -2.39 9.28 -5.59
C ALA A 211 -2.00 10.05 -6.88
N PRO A 212 -2.68 11.16 -7.23
CA PRO A 212 -2.44 11.87 -8.49
C PRO A 212 -1.00 12.38 -8.67
N GLN A 213 -0.34 12.74 -7.58
CA GLN A 213 1.03 13.25 -7.54
C GLN A 213 2.11 12.16 -7.63
N VAL A 214 1.72 10.88 -7.59
CA VAL A 214 2.65 9.75 -7.66
C VAL A 214 2.56 9.13 -9.07
N GLY A 215 3.72 9.07 -9.73
CA GLY A 215 3.88 8.44 -11.03
C GLY A 215 4.10 6.94 -10.92
N ARG A 216 5.07 6.52 -10.11
CA ARG A 216 5.44 5.12 -9.88
C ARG A 216 6.04 4.89 -8.50
N ILE A 217 5.93 3.66 -8.02
CA ILE A 217 6.67 3.18 -6.84
C ILE A 217 7.42 1.90 -7.20
N GLU A 218 8.72 1.83 -6.96
CA GLU A 218 9.42 0.55 -6.86
C GLU A 218 9.25 0.03 -5.43
N PHE A 219 8.45 -1.01 -5.24
CA PHE A 219 8.30 -1.70 -3.96
C PHE A 219 9.23 -2.91 -3.92
N SER A 220 10.01 -3.06 -2.85
CA SER A 220 10.88 -4.23 -2.66
C SER A 220 10.39 -5.10 -1.51
N ALA A 221 10.21 -6.40 -1.77
CA ALA A 221 9.95 -7.42 -0.76
C ALA A 221 11.09 -8.43 -0.79
N GLY A 222 12.01 -8.33 0.19
CA GLY A 222 13.27 -9.05 0.16
C GLY A 222 14.11 -8.65 -1.05
N CYS A 223 14.52 -9.62 -1.87
CA CYS A 223 15.29 -9.38 -3.08
C CYS A 223 14.44 -9.09 -4.33
N SER A 224 13.12 -9.25 -4.24
CA SER A 224 12.20 -9.03 -5.36
C SER A 224 11.76 -7.57 -5.42
N LYS A 225 11.68 -7.04 -6.64
CA LYS A 225 11.28 -5.65 -6.92
C LYS A 225 10.03 -5.63 -7.79
N TYR A 226 9.09 -4.76 -7.45
CA TYR A 226 7.81 -4.61 -8.13
C TYR A 226 7.60 -3.16 -8.50
N ILE A 227 7.42 -2.89 -9.80
CA ILE A 227 7.14 -1.54 -10.29
C ILE A 227 5.64 -1.31 -10.29
N LEU A 228 5.16 -0.53 -9.33
CA LEU A 228 3.76 -0.18 -9.15
C LEU A 228 3.47 1.08 -9.97
N GLU A 229 2.55 0.96 -10.92
CA GLU A 229 2.14 2.03 -11.82
C GLU A 229 0.67 1.82 -12.20
N LYS A 230 -0.09 2.91 -12.31
CA LYS A 230 -1.50 2.87 -12.70
C LYS A 230 -1.65 2.21 -14.08
N GLY A 231 -2.58 1.26 -14.21
CA GLY A 231 -2.81 0.46 -15.41
C GLY A 231 -1.95 -0.80 -15.52
N LYS A 232 -1.07 -1.08 -14.54
CA LYS A 232 -0.24 -2.31 -14.48
C LYS A 232 -0.60 -3.22 -13.30
N GLU A 233 -1.72 -2.97 -12.64
CA GLU A 233 -2.15 -3.62 -11.40
C GLU A 233 -2.16 -5.15 -11.52
N THR A 234 -2.78 -5.67 -12.58
CA THR A 234 -3.01 -7.11 -12.72
C THR A 234 -1.70 -7.91 -12.79
N ASN A 235 -0.81 -7.56 -13.72
CA ASN A 235 0.42 -8.35 -13.92
C ASN A 235 1.33 -8.29 -12.69
N VAL A 236 1.46 -7.11 -12.08
CA VAL A 236 2.35 -6.90 -10.94
C VAL A 236 1.81 -7.59 -9.68
N THR A 237 0.50 -7.51 -9.42
CA THR A 237 -0.11 -8.19 -8.28
C THR A 237 -0.11 -9.69 -8.42
N VAL A 238 -0.38 -10.23 -9.61
CA VAL A 238 -0.30 -11.69 -9.84
C VAL A 238 1.13 -12.18 -9.60
N GLN A 239 2.14 -11.49 -10.15
CA GLN A 239 3.54 -11.84 -9.90
C GLN A 239 3.91 -11.78 -8.42
N PHE A 240 3.57 -10.67 -7.74
CA PHE A 240 3.82 -10.51 -6.31
C PHE A 240 3.19 -11.64 -5.49
N LEU A 241 1.92 -11.97 -5.72
CA LEU A 241 1.23 -13.03 -4.98
C LEU A 241 1.85 -14.40 -5.26
N GLN A 242 2.28 -14.67 -6.50
CA GLN A 242 2.98 -15.91 -6.82
C GLN A 242 4.32 -16.03 -6.07
N ASP A 243 5.09 -14.94 -6.01
CA ASP A 243 6.35 -14.92 -5.26
C ASP A 243 6.12 -15.14 -3.76
N GLN A 244 5.03 -14.58 -3.20
CA GLN A 244 4.65 -14.83 -1.81
C GLN A 244 4.20 -16.28 -1.56
N VAL A 245 3.53 -16.92 -2.54
CA VAL A 245 3.21 -18.36 -2.46
C VAL A 245 4.49 -19.19 -2.34
N ASP A 246 5.53 -18.83 -3.10
CA ASP A 246 6.80 -19.54 -3.08
C ASP A 246 7.52 -19.38 -1.72
N ILE A 247 7.44 -18.21 -1.08
CA ILE A 247 7.94 -18.00 0.29
C ILE A 247 7.21 -18.91 1.29
N LEU A 248 5.88 -18.96 1.21
CA LEU A 248 5.08 -19.85 2.08
C LEU A 248 5.42 -21.33 1.86
N ALA A 249 5.68 -21.74 0.61
CA ALA A 249 6.00 -23.12 0.27
C ALA A 249 7.41 -23.54 0.73
N LYS A 250 8.40 -22.63 0.65
CA LYS A 250 9.76 -22.88 1.14
C LYS A 250 9.82 -22.98 2.66
N GLY A 251 8.97 -22.22 3.36
CA GLY A 251 9.03 -22.08 4.81
C GLY A 251 10.32 -21.37 5.27
N LYS A 252 10.46 -21.17 6.57
CA LYS A 252 11.74 -20.77 7.18
C LYS A 252 12.40 -21.97 7.84
N PRO A 253 13.73 -22.11 7.79
CA PRO A 253 14.42 -23.11 8.60
C PRO A 253 14.12 -22.83 10.07
N VAL A 254 13.69 -23.86 10.80
CA VAL A 254 13.54 -23.80 12.26
C VAL A 254 14.95 -23.81 12.83
N THR A 255 15.51 -22.63 13.09
CA THR A 255 16.77 -22.45 13.84
C THR A 255 16.49 -22.09 15.29
#